data_AF-A0A966K4R0-F1
#
_entry.id   AF-A0A966K4R0-F1
#
_cell.length_a   1.000
_cell.length_b   1.000
_cell.length_c   1.000
_cell.angle_alpha   90.00
_cell.angle_beta   90.00
_cell.angle_gamma   90.00
#
_symmetry.space_group_name_H-M   'P 1'
#
loop_
_entity.id
_entity.type
_entity.pdbx_description
1 polymer ?
#
loop_
_entity_poly.entity_id
_entity_poly.type
_entity_poly.pdbx_seq_one_letter_code
_entity_poly.pdbx_strand_id
1 'polypeptide(L)'
;MSPETTSVNRLPMLNIGHLMTISLDGEWNFQLLDRPDQEPSKRWQSIPVPGLWTMINGQQPFGDKPIYTNVQMPFEQLPPTVPQENPTGIYEREFSLPTSW
;
A
#
# COMPACT_ATOMS: atom_id res chain seq x y z
N MET A 1 -17.06 -4.78 4.79
CA MET A 1 -15.73 -5.28 5.20
C MET A 1 -15.95 -6.29 6.33
N SER A 2 -15.34 -7.48 6.29
CA SER A 2 -15.51 -8.51 7.34
C SER A 2 -14.31 -8.44 8.30
N PRO A 3 -14.51 -8.12 9.59
CA PRO A 3 -13.42 -8.07 10.56
C PRO A 3 -12.77 -9.44 10.81
N GLU A 4 -13.47 -10.53 10.49
CA GLU A 4 -12.97 -11.90 10.59
C GLU A 4 -11.97 -12.24 9.49
N THR A 5 -12.02 -11.50 8.36
CA THR A 5 -11.16 -11.74 7.20
C THR A 5 -9.86 -10.94 7.35
N THR A 6 -8.92 -11.49 8.12
CA THR A 6 -7.62 -10.84 8.37
C THR A 6 -6.57 -11.11 7.30
N SER A 7 -6.71 -12.20 6.53
CA SER A 7 -5.87 -12.52 5.38
C SER A 7 -6.50 -13.59 4.48
N VAL A 8 -6.06 -13.64 3.22
CA VAL A 8 -6.38 -14.70 2.26
C VAL A 8 -5.05 -15.20 1.68
N ASN A 9 -4.84 -16.52 1.64
CA ASN A 9 -3.63 -17.18 1.12
C ASN A 9 -2.30 -16.77 1.78
N ARG A 10 -2.32 -16.19 2.99
CA ARG A 10 -1.11 -15.89 3.76
C ARG A 10 -0.52 -17.17 4.35
N LEU A 11 0.77 -17.42 4.13
CA LEU A 11 1.48 -18.53 4.77
C LEU A 11 1.59 -18.33 6.29
N PRO A 12 1.69 -19.41 7.09
CA PRO A 12 1.94 -19.31 8.53
C PRO A 12 3.22 -18.53 8.85
N MET A 13 3.24 -17.87 10.02
CA MET A 13 4.45 -17.19 10.50
C MET A 13 5.51 -18.23 10.86
N LEU A 14 6.68 -18.14 10.23
CA LEU A 14 7.80 -19.06 10.41
C LEU A 14 9.10 -18.28 10.59
N ASN A 15 10.06 -18.86 11.29
CA ASN A 15 11.42 -18.32 11.45
C ASN A 15 12.43 -19.15 10.64
N ILE A 16 12.18 -19.28 9.33
CA ILE A 16 13.04 -20.03 8.41
C ILE A 16 13.83 -19.02 7.57
N GLY A 17 15.15 -19.15 7.54
CA GLY A 17 15.99 -18.37 6.64
C GLY A 17 15.80 -18.82 5.20
N HIS A 18 15.42 -17.91 4.31
CA HIS A 18 15.36 -18.16 2.88
C HIS A 18 16.71 -17.87 2.26
N LEU A 19 17.34 -18.88 1.65
CA LEU A 19 18.66 -18.73 1.02
C LEU A 19 18.57 -18.14 -0.39
N MET A 20 17.43 -18.33 -1.06
CA MET A 20 17.14 -17.78 -2.38
C MET A 20 16.16 -16.62 -2.24
N THR A 21 16.67 -15.39 -2.25
CA THR A 21 15.89 -14.16 -2.09
C THR A 21 16.31 -13.11 -3.11
N ILE A 22 15.37 -12.28 -3.54
CA ILE A 22 15.61 -11.13 -4.41
C ILE A 22 14.95 -9.94 -3.74
N SER A 23 15.67 -8.83 -3.57
CA SER A 23 15.05 -7.58 -3.12
C SER A 23 14.23 -6.97 -4.26
N LEU A 24 13.04 -6.49 -3.93
CA LEU A 24 12.18 -5.70 -4.83
C LEU A 24 12.10 -4.23 -4.38
N ASP A 25 13.05 -3.77 -3.56
CA ASP A 25 13.17 -2.36 -3.17
C ASP A 25 13.59 -1.51 -4.37
N GLY A 26 13.28 -0.21 -4.33
CA GLY A 26 13.58 0.77 -5.37
C GLY A 26 12.34 1.47 -5.89
N GLU A 27 12.38 1.92 -7.14
CA GLU A 27 11.27 2.66 -7.75
C GLU A 27 10.15 1.72 -8.23
N TRP A 28 8.91 2.11 -7.97
CA TRP A 28 7.69 1.41 -8.39
C TRP A 28 6.77 2.38 -9.12
N ASN A 29 6.00 1.87 -10.08
CA ASN A 29 4.87 2.60 -10.66
C ASN A 29 3.78 2.73 -9.58
N PHE A 30 3.23 3.92 -9.44
CA PHE A 30 2.27 4.25 -8.40
C PHE A 30 1.13 5.13 -8.89
N GLN A 31 -0.06 4.85 -8.39
CA GLN A 31 -1.25 5.69 -8.51
C GLN A 31 -1.97 5.74 -7.17
N LEU A 32 -2.36 6.95 -6.76
CA LEU A 32 -3.25 7.17 -5.62
C LEU A 32 -4.66 7.44 -6.15
N LEU A 33 -5.61 6.62 -5.73
CA LEU A 33 -7.04 6.76 -6.02
C LEU A 33 -7.77 7.31 -4.80
N ASP A 34 -8.91 7.96 -5.01
CA ASP A 34 -9.72 8.53 -3.92
C ASP A 34 -10.51 7.45 -3.17
N ARG A 35 -10.76 6.31 -3.83
CA ARG A 35 -11.56 5.19 -3.32
C ARG A 35 -11.22 3.87 -4.01
N PRO A 36 -11.46 2.71 -3.37
CA PRO A 36 -11.04 1.41 -3.88
C PRO A 36 -11.80 0.92 -5.12
N ASP A 37 -13.00 1.44 -5.38
CA ASP A 37 -13.84 1.14 -6.55
C ASP A 37 -13.51 1.99 -7.78
N GLN A 38 -12.59 2.95 -7.66
CA GLN A 38 -12.17 3.79 -8.77
C GLN A 38 -11.27 3.01 -9.74
N GLU A 39 -11.50 3.18 -11.04
CA GLU A 39 -10.65 2.56 -12.06
C GLU A 39 -9.27 3.25 -12.13
N PRO A 40 -8.16 2.50 -12.18
CA PRO A 40 -6.84 3.05 -12.38
C PRO A 40 -6.72 3.71 -13.76
N SER A 41 -5.97 4.80 -13.81
CA SER A 41 -5.69 5.49 -15.07
C SER A 41 -4.49 4.85 -15.79
N LYS A 42 -4.25 5.29 -17.04
CA LYS A 42 -3.03 4.92 -17.78
C LYS A 42 -1.80 5.75 -17.37
N ARG A 43 -1.95 6.71 -16.45
CA ARG A 43 -0.89 7.63 -16.04
C ARG A 43 -0.31 7.18 -14.71
N TRP A 44 0.91 6.64 -14.78
CA TRP A 44 1.67 6.24 -13.60
C TRP A 44 2.61 7.35 -13.14
N GLN A 45 2.83 7.40 -11.83
CA GLN A 45 3.90 8.18 -11.20
C GLN A 45 4.93 7.20 -10.62
N SER A 46 6.13 7.68 -10.27
CA SER A 46 7.14 6.86 -9.59
C SER A 46 7.07 7.06 -8.08
N ILE A 47 7.28 5.99 -7.31
CA ILE A 47 7.41 6.05 -5.84
C ILE A 47 8.57 5.17 -5.36
N PRO A 48 9.40 5.63 -4.40
CA PRO A 48 10.39 4.78 -3.76
C PRO A 48 9.70 3.81 -2.77
N VAL A 49 10.12 2.54 -2.81
CA VAL A 49 9.72 1.49 -1.87
C VAL A 49 10.96 0.91 -1.20
N PRO A 50 10.99 0.80 0.15
CA PRO A 50 9.92 1.14 1.10
C PRO A 50 9.79 2.66 1.33
N GLY A 51 8.55 3.12 1.53
CA GLY A 51 8.24 4.53 1.80
C GLY A 51 6.76 4.75 2.12
N LEU A 52 6.42 5.93 2.65
CA LEU A 52 5.04 6.36 2.90
C LEU A 52 4.59 7.31 1.77
N TRP A 53 3.47 7.04 1.10
CA TRP A 53 2.99 7.92 0.02
C TRP A 53 2.61 9.32 0.51
N THR A 54 2.17 9.45 1.77
CA THR A 54 1.78 10.74 2.37
C THR A 54 2.97 11.69 2.53
N MET A 55 4.20 11.18 2.51
CA MET A 55 5.41 11.99 2.65
C MET A 55 6.63 11.32 2.02
N ILE A 56 7.14 11.90 0.94
CA ILE A 56 8.32 11.43 0.23
C ILE A 56 9.38 12.53 0.25
N ASN A 57 10.53 12.25 0.86
CA ASN A 57 11.64 13.21 0.99
C ASN A 57 11.19 14.59 1.56
N GLY A 58 10.23 14.59 2.49
CA GLY A 58 9.68 15.80 3.10
C GLY A 58 8.65 16.55 2.24
N GLN A 59 8.25 15.99 1.10
CA GLN A 59 7.24 16.55 0.19
C GLN A 59 5.96 15.71 0.19
N GLN A 60 4.84 16.31 -0.24
CA GLN A 60 3.52 15.67 -0.35
C GLN A 60 3.10 15.57 -1.83
N PRO A 61 3.76 14.74 -2.64
CA PRO A 61 3.57 14.73 -4.09
C PRO A 61 2.16 14.30 -4.51
N PHE A 62 1.46 13.53 -3.67
CA PHE A 62 0.10 13.04 -3.95
C PHE A 62 -0.99 13.80 -3.21
N GLY A 63 -0.66 14.89 -2.50
CA GLY A 63 -1.62 15.74 -1.80
C GLY A 63 -2.25 15.16 -0.53
N ASP A 64 -2.16 13.85 -0.32
CA ASP A 64 -2.58 13.17 0.91
C ASP A 64 -1.59 13.44 2.05
N LYS A 65 -2.11 13.79 3.23
CA LYS A 65 -1.36 14.35 4.35
C LYS A 65 -1.30 13.39 5.52
N PRO A 66 -0.17 13.32 6.25
CA PRO A 66 -0.14 12.62 7.53
C PRO A 66 -1.17 13.21 8.51
N ILE A 67 -1.97 12.34 9.13
CA ILE A 67 -2.99 12.71 10.11
C ILE A 67 -2.50 12.30 11.51
N TYR A 68 -2.45 13.26 12.43
CA TYR A 68 -2.17 13.01 13.85
C TYR A 68 -3.43 13.20 14.69
N THR A 69 -3.81 12.17 15.43
CA THR A 69 -4.90 12.20 16.41
C THR A 69 -4.44 11.48 17.68
N ASN A 70 -4.96 11.89 18.84
CA ASN A 70 -4.62 11.26 20.12
C ASN A 70 -5.63 10.15 20.47
N VAL A 71 -6.90 10.52 20.68
CA VAL A 71 -7.97 9.59 21.09
C VAL A 71 -9.02 9.41 20.00
N GLN A 72 -9.42 10.51 19.36
CA GLN A 72 -10.47 10.49 18.35
C GLN A 72 -10.01 9.77 17.07
N MET A 73 -10.87 8.95 16.49
CA MET A 73 -10.62 8.39 15.16
C MET A 73 -10.57 9.50 14.11
N PRO A 74 -9.77 9.36 13.04
CA PRO A 74 -9.68 10.36 11.98
C PRO A 74 -10.91 10.37 11.06
N PHE A 75 -11.95 9.58 11.36
CA PHE A 75 -13.19 9.48 10.61
C PHE A 75 -14.38 9.16 11.54
N GLU A 76 -15.60 9.39 11.07
CA GLU A 76 -16.84 9.32 11.88
C GLU A 76 -17.53 7.94 11.90
N GLN A 77 -17.26 7.10 10.89
CA GLN A 77 -17.96 5.84 10.71
C GLN A 77 -17.72 4.86 11.88
N LEU A 78 -18.77 4.14 12.26
CA LEU A 78 -18.69 3.10 13.28
C LEU A 78 -18.17 1.77 12.69
N PRO A 79 -17.37 0.99 13.43
CA PRO A 79 -16.91 -0.32 12.98
C PRO A 79 -18.09 -1.25 12.62
N PRO A 80 -17.97 -2.10 11.56
CA PRO A 80 -16.81 -2.32 10.69
C PRO A 80 -16.78 -1.41 9.45
N THR A 81 -17.55 -0.32 9.46
CA THR A 81 -17.71 0.59 8.32
C THR A 81 -16.56 1.58 8.27
N VAL A 82 -16.11 1.89 7.05
CA VAL A 82 -15.04 2.86 6.77
C VAL A 82 -15.59 3.97 5.86
N PRO A 83 -14.92 5.13 5.77
CA PRO A 83 -15.27 6.17 4.79
C PRO A 83 -15.39 5.64 3.36
N GLN A 84 -16.26 6.26 2.57
CA GLN A 84 -16.36 5.99 1.13
C GLN A 84 -15.15 6.56 0.38
N GLU A 85 -14.70 7.76 0.75
CA GLU A 85 -13.42 8.32 0.33
C GLU A 85 -12.32 7.67 1.18
N ASN A 86 -11.68 6.66 0.61
CA ASN A 86 -10.66 5.85 1.26
C ASN A 86 -9.45 5.75 0.31
N PRO A 87 -8.45 6.64 0.48
CA PRO A 87 -7.30 6.73 -0.41
C PRO A 87 -6.65 5.36 -0.62
N THR A 88 -6.57 4.95 -1.88
CA THR A 88 -6.12 3.60 -2.28
C THR A 88 -4.89 3.71 -3.17
N GLY A 89 -3.74 3.26 -2.66
CA GLY A 89 -2.48 3.22 -3.40
C GLY A 89 -2.34 1.94 -4.21
N ILE A 90 -2.16 2.07 -5.52
CA ILE A 90 -1.84 0.97 -6.43
C ILE A 90 -0.35 1.01 -6.73
N TYR A 91 0.34 -0.10 -6.48
CA TYR A 91 1.76 -0.28 -6.72
C TYR A 91 1.98 -1.34 -7.80
N GLU A 92 2.80 -1.04 -8.80
CA GLU A 92 3.15 -1.95 -9.87
C GLU A 92 4.67 -1.92 -10.11
N ARG A 93 5.25 -3.11 -10.31
CA ARG A 93 6.66 -3.26 -10.67
C ARG A 93 6.86 -4.53 -11.48
N GLU A 94 7.62 -4.40 -12.57
CA GLU A 94 8.15 -5.53 -13.30
C GLU A 94 9.45 -6.03 -12.66
N PHE A 95 9.63 -7.34 -12.62
CA PHE A 95 10.87 -7.96 -12.18
C PHE A 95 11.11 -9.26 -12.95
N SER A 96 12.37 -9.66 -13.05
CA SER A 96 12.76 -10.89 -13.73
C SER A 96 12.95 -12.01 -12.71
N LEU A 97 12.37 -13.17 -13.01
CA LEU A 97 12.60 -14.39 -12.24
C LEU A 97 13.91 -15.05 -12.68
N PRO A 98 14.83 -15.37 -11.75
CA PRO A 98 16.00 -16.17 -12.05
C PRO A 98 15.59 -17.54 -12.56
N THR A 99 16.25 -18.05 -13.61
CA THR A 99 15.98 -19.38 -14.16
C THR A 99 16.34 -20.54 -13.23
N SER A 100 17.09 -20.26 -12.16
CA SER A 100 17.47 -21.25 -11.14
C SER A 100 16.41 -21.48 -10.06
N TRP A 101 15.29 -20.76 -10.11
CA TRP A 101 14.15 -20.89 -9.20
C TRP A 101 13.05 -21.72 -9.84
#